data_AF-A0A173UXC6-F1
#
_entry.id   AF-A0A173UXC6-F1
#
_cell.length_a   1.000
_cell.length_b   1.000
_cell.length_c   1.000
_cell.angle_alpha   90.00
_cell.angle_beta   90.00
_cell.angle_gamma   90.00
#
_symmetry.space_group_name_H-M   'P 1'
#
loop_
_entity.id
_entity.type
_entity.pdbx_description
1 polymer ?
#
loop_
_entity_poly.entity_id
_entity_poly.type
_entity_poly.pdbx_seq_one_letter_code
_entity_poly.pdbx_strand_id
1 'polypeptide(L)'
;MFVGYVLKKTASGTTSYIVESPSGGISKTTDKSQATIFSSKTKIKKIKSHAPKKTSGFIAEELAKPESKSEVISDPIPIPSQQTKEIQSEDMSKRIVFPQETRMSVYNQSEGRCVYCGRFIPFDEMTIDHIVPLSKGGTNYEKNLQCCCKECNLMKQDLLERDFYRKMKEILRHQVKQKIRKIKRSVIKHRP
;
A
#
# COMPACT_ATOMS: atom_id res chain seq x y z
N MET A 1 9.32 -12.98 -5.15
CA MET A 1 8.82 -11.86 -4.30
C MET A 1 7.75 -12.40 -3.33
N PHE A 2 7.86 -12.10 -2.04
CA PHE A 2 6.91 -12.53 -0.99
C PHE A 2 5.56 -11.82 -1.15
N VAL A 3 4.45 -12.57 -1.07
CA VAL A 3 3.08 -12.06 -1.27
C VAL A 3 2.32 -11.97 0.05
N GLY A 4 2.54 -12.91 0.97
CA GLY A 4 1.84 -12.94 2.26
C GLY A 4 1.75 -14.34 2.83
N TYR A 5 0.89 -14.53 3.82
CA TYR A 5 0.63 -15.80 4.47
C TYR A 5 -0.82 -16.23 4.28
N VAL A 6 -1.07 -17.52 4.11
CA VAL A 6 -2.41 -18.11 4.21
C VAL A 6 -2.46 -19.10 5.36
N LEU A 7 -3.59 -19.18 6.06
CA LEU A 7 -3.80 -20.16 7.11
C LEU A 7 -4.46 -21.40 6.50
N LYS A 8 -3.75 -22.55 6.52
CA LYS A 8 -4.26 -23.83 6.02
C LYS A 8 -4.36 -24.89 7.12
N LYS A 9 -5.29 -25.82 6.99
CA LYS A 9 -5.39 -27.03 7.80
C LYS A 9 -5.78 -28.18 6.90
N THR A 10 -5.04 -29.28 6.95
CA THR A 10 -5.37 -30.51 6.24
C THR A 10 -5.88 -31.54 7.23
N ALA A 11 -7.07 -32.09 6.98
CA ALA A 11 -7.66 -33.15 7.77
C ALA A 11 -8.35 -34.14 6.82
N SER A 12 -8.07 -35.44 6.99
CA SER A 12 -8.67 -36.52 6.18
C SER A 12 -8.59 -36.29 4.66
N GLY A 13 -7.46 -35.76 4.18
CA GLY A 13 -7.23 -35.49 2.75
C GLY A 13 -7.82 -34.17 2.23
N THR A 14 -8.68 -33.49 2.99
CA THR A 14 -9.23 -32.18 2.61
C THR A 14 -8.41 -31.05 3.22
N THR A 15 -7.96 -30.11 2.39
CA THR A 15 -7.30 -28.88 2.84
C THR A 15 -8.31 -27.74 2.92
N SER A 16 -8.40 -27.11 4.08
CA SER A 16 -9.21 -25.92 4.30
C SER A 16 -8.33 -24.71 4.59
N TYR A 17 -8.81 -23.54 4.20
CA TYR A 17 -8.19 -22.25 4.38
C TYR A 17 -9.09 -21.30 5.18
N ILE A 18 -8.51 -20.31 5.86
CA ILE A 18 -9.27 -19.28 6.57
C ILE A 18 -9.68 -18.14 5.64
N VAL A 19 -10.91 -17.68 5.79
CA VAL A 19 -11.45 -16.46 5.17
C VAL A 19 -11.92 -15.50 6.26
N GLU A 20 -11.43 -14.26 6.21
CA GLU A 20 -11.85 -13.12 7.03
C GLU A 20 -12.79 -12.24 6.19
N SER A 21 -14.04 -12.10 6.63
CA SER A 21 -15.02 -11.19 6.02
C SER A 21 -14.67 -9.73 6.32
N PRO A 22 -15.18 -8.75 5.55
CA PRO A 22 -14.94 -7.32 5.80
C PRO A 22 -15.35 -6.86 7.21
N SER A 23 -16.37 -7.50 7.81
CA SER A 23 -16.83 -7.27 9.18
C SER A 23 -15.98 -7.96 10.27
N GLY A 24 -14.86 -8.60 9.91
CA GLY A 24 -14.00 -9.35 10.84
C GLY A 24 -14.49 -10.78 11.17
N GLY A 25 -15.56 -11.24 10.51
CA GLY A 25 -16.06 -12.60 10.66
C GLY A 25 -15.08 -13.65 10.11
N ILE A 26 -14.89 -14.76 10.83
CA ILE A 26 -13.96 -15.84 10.42
C ILE A 26 -14.75 -17.05 9.94
N SER A 27 -14.44 -17.53 8.74
CA SER A 27 -14.99 -18.72 8.11
C SER A 27 -13.90 -19.58 7.47
N LYS A 28 -14.28 -20.75 6.93
CA LYS A 28 -13.36 -21.72 6.30
C LYS A 28 -13.81 -21.97 4.87
N THR A 29 -12.86 -22.11 3.96
CA THR A 29 -13.10 -22.50 2.55
C THR A 29 -12.18 -23.65 2.17
N THR A 30 -12.56 -24.48 1.21
CA THR A 30 -11.68 -25.48 0.61
C THR A 30 -10.93 -24.93 -0.61
N ASP A 31 -11.38 -23.80 -1.15
CA ASP A 31 -10.74 -23.14 -2.29
C ASP A 31 -9.61 -22.20 -1.81
N LYS A 32 -8.38 -22.48 -2.25
CA LYS A 32 -7.19 -21.66 -1.94
C LYS A 32 -7.31 -20.25 -2.50
N SER A 33 -8.05 -20.05 -3.60
CA SER A 33 -8.21 -18.73 -4.24
C SER A 33 -9.02 -17.76 -3.38
N GLN A 34 -9.96 -18.29 -2.59
CA GLN A 34 -10.83 -17.53 -1.69
C GLN A 34 -10.20 -17.31 -0.30
N ALA A 35 -9.01 -17.87 -0.05
CA ALA A 35 -8.32 -17.74 1.22
C ALA A 35 -7.87 -16.29 1.48
N THR A 36 -8.02 -15.83 2.72
CA THR A 36 -7.49 -14.52 3.10
C THR A 36 -5.97 -14.55 3.17
N ILE A 37 -5.34 -13.61 2.45
CA ILE A 37 -3.90 -13.39 2.48
C ILE A 37 -3.58 -12.41 3.60
N PHE A 38 -2.83 -12.88 4.59
CA PHE A 38 -2.36 -12.07 5.72
C PHE A 38 -0.99 -11.46 5.41
N SER A 39 -0.89 -10.14 5.57
CA SER A 39 0.35 -9.41 5.33
C SER A 39 1.46 -9.69 6.36
N SER A 40 1.13 -10.21 7.54
CA SER A 40 2.11 -10.45 8.61
C SER A 40 1.71 -11.58 9.56
N LYS A 41 2.73 -12.21 10.16
CA LYS A 41 2.56 -13.20 11.24
C LYS A 41 1.89 -12.60 12.49
N THR A 42 2.00 -11.29 12.71
CA THR A 42 1.35 -10.59 13.83
C THR A 42 -0.17 -10.59 13.69
N LYS A 43 -0.70 -10.35 12.47
CA LYS A 43 -2.15 -10.42 12.21
C LYS A 43 -2.69 -11.83 12.44
N ILE A 44 -1.91 -12.85 12.04
CA ILE A 44 -2.25 -14.26 12.30
C ILE A 44 -2.36 -14.57 13.80
N LYS A 45 -1.41 -14.08 14.63
CA LYS A 45 -1.46 -14.28 16.09
C LYS A 45 -2.73 -13.68 16.70
N LYS A 46 -3.11 -12.47 16.26
CA LYS A 46 -4.34 -11.78 16.72
C LYS A 46 -5.61 -12.55 16.36
N ILE A 47 -5.67 -13.11 15.17
CA ILE A 47 -6.82 -13.92 14.72
C ILE A 47 -6.89 -15.24 15.49
N LYS A 48 -5.75 -15.89 15.74
CA LYS A 48 -5.68 -17.10 16.55
C LYS A 48 -6.10 -16.88 18.00
N SER A 49 -5.82 -15.70 18.57
CA SER A 49 -6.29 -15.35 19.92
C SER A 49 -7.77 -14.96 19.96
N HIS A 50 -8.28 -14.29 18.92
CA HIS A 50 -9.67 -13.83 18.87
C HIS A 50 -10.67 -14.94 18.52
N ALA A 51 -10.28 -15.96 17.74
CA ALA A 51 -11.16 -17.05 17.32
C ALA A 51 -10.52 -18.46 17.43
N PRO A 52 -10.09 -18.87 18.64
CA PRO A 52 -9.32 -20.10 18.84
C PRO A 52 -10.04 -21.36 18.34
N LYS A 53 -11.37 -21.44 18.53
CA LYS A 53 -12.20 -22.56 18.06
C LYS A 53 -12.17 -22.72 16.53
N LYS A 54 -12.12 -21.61 15.80
CA LYS A 54 -12.18 -21.60 14.33
C LYS A 54 -10.80 -21.78 13.69
N THR A 55 -9.75 -21.35 14.38
CA THR A 55 -8.37 -21.35 13.88
C THR A 55 -7.51 -22.49 14.45
N SER A 56 -8.07 -23.34 15.31
CA SER A 56 -7.36 -24.47 15.91
C SER A 56 -6.85 -25.47 14.85
N GLY A 57 -5.54 -25.72 14.87
CA GLY A 57 -4.86 -26.60 13.93
C GLY A 57 -4.55 -25.98 12.56
N PHE A 58 -4.78 -24.69 12.35
CA PHE A 58 -4.37 -24.00 11.13
C PHE A 58 -2.91 -23.52 11.22
N ILE A 59 -2.12 -23.83 10.20
CA ILE A 59 -0.71 -23.44 10.04
C ILE A 59 -0.57 -22.33 9.00
N ALA A 60 0.41 -21.44 9.19
CA ALA A 60 0.69 -20.36 8.25
C ALA A 60 1.61 -20.88 7.13
N GLU A 61 1.13 -20.83 5.88
CA GLU A 61 1.92 -21.09 4.67
C GLU A 61 2.30 -19.76 4.03
N GLU A 62 3.57 -19.63 3.66
CA GLU A 62 4.12 -18.47 2.97
C GLU A 62 3.85 -18.55 1.46
N LEU A 63 3.18 -17.53 0.91
CA LEU A 63 2.96 -17.41 -0.52
C LEU A 63 4.12 -16.65 -1.16
N ALA A 64 4.94 -17.36 -1.93
CA ALA A 64 5.85 -16.76 -2.89
C ALA A 64 5.14 -16.65 -4.26
N LYS A 65 5.31 -15.52 -4.94
CA LYS A 65 4.83 -15.37 -6.33
C LYS A 65 5.52 -16.43 -7.20
N PRO A 66 4.81 -17.19 -8.05
CA PRO A 66 5.48 -18.06 -9.00
C PRO A 66 6.32 -17.16 -9.92
N GLU A 67 7.62 -17.40 -9.93
CA GLU A 67 8.52 -16.78 -10.89
C GLU A 67 8.14 -17.32 -12.26
N SER A 68 7.89 -16.42 -13.21
CA SER A 68 7.59 -16.73 -14.60
C SER A 68 8.78 -17.50 -15.20
N LYS A 69 8.66 -18.83 -15.28
CA LYS A 69 9.49 -19.60 -16.20
C LYS A 69 8.84 -19.52 -17.57
N SER A 70 9.43 -18.68 -18.40
CA SER A 70 9.38 -18.76 -19.85
C SER A 70 9.80 -20.16 -20.29
N GLU A 71 8.90 -20.90 -20.92
CA GLU A 71 9.23 -21.97 -21.86
C GLU A 71 8.08 -22.10 -22.87
N VAL A 72 8.46 -22.02 -24.13
CA VAL A 72 7.65 -22.06 -25.34
C VAL A 72 7.32 -23.53 -25.65
N ILE A 73 6.14 -23.84 -26.21
CA ILE A 73 5.90 -24.78 -27.34
C ILE A 73 4.40 -24.84 -27.67
N SER A 74 4.17 -24.92 -28.97
CA SER A 74 2.97 -24.99 -29.83
C SER A 74 1.75 -25.77 -29.35
N ASP A 75 0.58 -25.13 -29.33
CA ASP A 75 -0.51 -25.29 -30.33
C ASP A 75 -1.79 -24.54 -29.90
N PRO A 76 -2.54 -23.90 -30.82
CA PRO A 76 -3.63 -23.01 -30.47
C PRO A 76 -4.95 -23.76 -30.22
N ILE A 77 -5.44 -23.74 -28.98
CA ILE A 77 -6.84 -24.05 -28.69
C ILE A 77 -7.65 -22.73 -28.74
N PRO A 78 -8.78 -22.65 -29.45
CA PRO A 78 -9.54 -21.41 -29.61
C PRO A 78 -10.21 -21.04 -28.29
N ILE A 79 -9.87 -19.88 -27.72
CA ILE A 79 -10.58 -19.31 -26.58
C ILE A 79 -11.65 -18.33 -27.11
N PRO A 80 -12.93 -18.45 -26.67
CA PRO A 80 -14.01 -17.58 -27.10
C PRO A 80 -13.74 -16.11 -26.79
N SER A 81 -14.00 -15.30 -27.79
CA SER A 81 -13.93 -13.84 -27.82
C SER A 81 -14.81 -13.19 -26.74
N GLN A 82 -14.19 -12.77 -25.64
CA GLN A 82 -14.75 -11.73 -24.79
C GLN A 82 -13.73 -10.59 -24.64
N GLN A 83 -13.96 -9.60 -25.51
CA GLN A 83 -13.35 -8.27 -25.63
C GLN A 83 -12.52 -7.80 -24.42
N THR A 84 -11.22 -8.08 -24.45
CA THR A 84 -10.25 -7.20 -23.81
C THR A 84 -10.08 -5.99 -24.72
N LYS A 85 -10.66 -4.84 -24.34
CA LYS A 85 -10.25 -3.56 -24.94
C LYS A 85 -8.76 -3.39 -24.64
N GLU A 86 -7.95 -3.56 -25.68
CA GLU A 86 -6.54 -3.20 -25.71
C GLU A 86 -6.42 -1.72 -25.36
N ILE A 87 -6.04 -1.41 -24.11
CA ILE A 87 -5.60 -0.06 -23.76
C ILE A 87 -4.23 0.09 -24.38
N GLN A 88 -4.19 0.87 -25.45
CA GLN A 88 -2.99 1.17 -26.23
C GLN A 88 -1.86 1.63 -25.29
N SER A 89 -0.67 1.11 -25.53
CA SER A 89 0.56 1.42 -24.81
C SER A 89 0.97 2.87 -25.06
N GLU A 90 0.29 3.79 -24.40
CA GLU A 90 0.65 5.19 -24.34
C GLU A 90 1.81 5.38 -23.36
N ASP A 91 2.62 6.39 -23.60
CA ASP A 91 3.79 6.73 -22.79
C ASP A 91 3.40 6.96 -21.31
N MET A 92 3.62 5.95 -20.47
CA MET A 92 3.25 5.90 -19.05
C MET A 92 4.00 6.92 -18.17
N SER A 93 4.93 7.67 -18.76
CA SER A 93 5.73 8.70 -18.10
C SER A 93 5.15 10.12 -18.24
N LYS A 94 4.09 10.30 -19.06
CA LYS A 94 3.42 11.61 -19.20
C LYS A 94 2.44 11.88 -18.06
N ARG A 95 2.36 13.15 -17.64
CA ARG A 95 1.30 13.60 -16.71
C ARG A 95 -0.04 13.55 -17.42
N ILE A 96 -1.04 13.03 -16.73
CA ILE A 96 -2.42 12.94 -17.20
C ILE A 96 -3.38 13.55 -16.17
N VAL A 97 -4.59 13.86 -16.63
CA VAL A 97 -5.72 14.13 -15.75
C VAL A 97 -6.36 12.79 -15.43
N PHE A 98 -6.38 12.42 -14.14
CA PHE A 98 -6.96 11.14 -13.72
C PHE A 98 -8.49 11.17 -13.76
N PRO A 99 -9.15 10.10 -14.24
CA PRO A 99 -10.60 9.95 -14.16
C PRO A 99 -11.12 10.08 -12.73
N GLN A 100 -12.38 10.51 -12.58
CA GLN A 100 -13.01 10.68 -11.27
C GLN A 100 -13.04 9.39 -10.46
N GLU A 101 -13.23 8.23 -11.11
CA GLU A 101 -13.22 6.91 -10.46
C GLU A 101 -11.86 6.61 -9.81
N THR A 102 -10.76 6.83 -10.54
CA THR A 102 -9.40 6.66 -10.01
C THR A 102 -9.13 7.63 -8.86
N ARG A 103 -9.53 8.90 -9.01
CA ARG A 103 -9.42 9.90 -7.93
C ARG A 103 -10.17 9.45 -6.67
N MET A 104 -11.40 8.96 -6.83
CA MET A 104 -12.24 8.49 -5.73
C MET A 104 -11.65 7.24 -5.06
N SER A 105 -11.12 6.30 -5.84
CA SER A 105 -10.47 5.10 -5.29
C SER A 105 -9.27 5.47 -4.42
N VAL A 106 -8.37 6.32 -4.94
CA VAL A 106 -7.18 6.81 -4.21
C VAL A 106 -7.58 7.59 -2.95
N TYR A 107 -8.66 8.39 -3.03
CA TYR A 107 -9.17 9.13 -1.88
C TYR A 107 -9.65 8.20 -0.77
N ASN A 108 -10.48 7.22 -1.12
CA ASN A 108 -11.10 6.29 -0.17
C ASN A 108 -10.05 5.39 0.51
N GLN A 109 -9.00 4.98 -0.19
CA GLN A 109 -7.88 4.23 0.40
C GLN A 109 -7.20 4.96 1.56
N SER A 110 -7.25 6.29 1.54
CA SER A 110 -6.64 7.16 2.56
C SER A 110 -7.63 7.73 3.56
N GLU A 111 -8.92 7.36 3.47
CA GLU A 111 -10.01 7.96 4.26
C GLU A 111 -10.03 9.50 4.15
N GLY A 112 -9.69 10.02 2.97
CA GLY A 112 -9.61 11.46 2.71
C GLY A 112 -8.49 12.18 3.46
N ARG A 113 -7.42 11.48 3.85
CA ARG A 113 -6.29 12.06 4.58
C ARG A 113 -5.03 12.14 3.73
N CYS A 114 -4.29 13.24 3.89
CA CYS A 114 -2.97 13.37 3.29
C CYS A 114 -2.02 12.29 3.83
N VAL A 115 -1.37 11.53 2.94
CA VAL A 115 -0.37 10.51 3.33
C VAL A 115 0.81 11.08 4.13
N TYR A 116 1.18 12.35 3.89
CA TYR A 116 2.36 12.96 4.51
C TYR A 116 2.07 13.69 5.82
N CYS A 117 1.01 14.51 5.87
CA CYS A 117 0.70 15.31 7.06
C CYS A 117 -0.48 14.79 7.88
N GLY A 118 -1.23 13.79 7.38
CA GLY A 118 -2.37 13.18 8.07
C GLY A 118 -3.63 14.05 8.18
N ARG A 119 -3.59 15.29 7.68
CA ARG A 119 -4.75 16.19 7.67
C ARG A 119 -5.84 15.64 6.76
N PHE A 120 -7.09 15.84 7.16
CA PHE A 120 -8.23 15.62 6.29
C PHE A 120 -8.20 16.63 5.14
N ILE A 121 -8.56 16.17 3.94
CA ILE A 121 -8.62 16.95 2.71
C ILE A 121 -10.03 16.73 2.11
N PRO A 122 -10.79 17.79 1.80
CA PRO A 122 -11.98 17.67 0.97
C PRO A 122 -11.67 17.01 -0.40
N PHE A 123 -12.59 16.22 -0.96
CA PHE A 123 -12.35 15.46 -2.20
C PHE A 123 -12.00 16.35 -3.41
N ASP A 124 -12.59 17.53 -3.49
CA ASP A 124 -12.36 18.55 -4.50
C ASP A 124 -10.97 19.22 -4.37
N GLU A 125 -10.46 19.34 -3.15
CA GLU A 125 -9.13 19.90 -2.86
C GLU A 125 -7.99 18.85 -2.94
N MET A 126 -8.33 17.56 -3.04
CA MET A 126 -7.32 16.51 -3.08
C MET A 126 -6.45 16.61 -4.34
N THR A 127 -5.15 16.34 -4.16
CA THR A 127 -4.24 16.11 -5.27
C THR A 127 -3.79 14.65 -5.27
N ILE A 128 -3.50 14.13 -6.46
CA ILE A 128 -2.84 12.83 -6.62
C ILE A 128 -1.34 13.07 -6.66
N ASP A 129 -0.60 12.40 -5.78
CA ASP A 129 0.85 12.33 -5.81
C ASP A 129 1.29 10.95 -6.32
N HIS A 130 2.44 10.91 -7.01
CA HIS A 130 3.06 9.65 -7.43
C HIS A 130 4.10 9.21 -6.42
N ILE A 131 3.97 7.99 -5.85
CA ILE A 131 4.91 7.40 -4.90
C ILE A 131 6.33 7.42 -5.48
N VAL A 132 6.47 6.89 -6.70
CA VAL A 132 7.63 7.08 -7.56
C VAL A 132 7.26 8.16 -8.59
N PRO A 133 7.93 9.34 -8.58
CA PRO A 133 7.67 10.40 -9.55
C PRO A 133 7.89 9.94 -11.00
N LEU A 134 7.10 10.48 -11.92
CA LEU A 134 7.20 10.16 -13.35
C LEU A 134 8.60 10.41 -13.92
N SER A 135 9.27 11.50 -13.51
CA SER A 135 10.65 11.82 -13.90
C SER A 135 11.69 10.80 -13.42
N LYS A 136 11.31 9.90 -12.51
CA LYS A 136 12.13 8.82 -11.97
C LYS A 136 11.62 7.43 -12.37
N GLY A 137 10.86 7.33 -13.47
CA GLY A 137 10.33 6.08 -13.99
C GLY A 137 9.04 5.62 -13.29
N GLY A 138 8.36 6.52 -12.60
CA GLY A 138 7.02 6.27 -12.07
C GLY A 138 6.00 5.93 -13.14
N THR A 139 4.90 5.32 -12.74
CA THR A 139 3.78 4.97 -13.63
C THR A 139 2.48 5.63 -13.19
N ASN A 140 1.52 5.77 -14.10
CA ASN A 140 0.17 6.24 -13.78
C ASN A 140 -0.75 5.15 -13.22
N TYR A 141 -0.24 3.95 -12.94
CA TYR A 141 -1.03 2.89 -12.31
C TYR A 141 -1.41 3.27 -10.89
N GLU A 142 -2.63 2.94 -10.49
CA GLU A 142 -3.19 3.27 -9.18
C GLU A 142 -2.29 2.85 -8.00
N LYS A 143 -1.58 1.73 -8.12
CA LYS A 143 -0.58 1.27 -7.12
C LYS A 143 0.57 2.26 -6.86
N ASN A 144 0.80 3.21 -7.75
CA ASN A 144 1.81 4.25 -7.64
C ASN A 144 1.20 5.62 -7.28
N LEU A 145 -0.10 5.70 -7.06
CA LEU A 145 -0.83 6.93 -6.76
C LEU A 145 -1.18 6.99 -5.28
N GLN A 146 -1.20 8.20 -4.70
CA GLN A 146 -1.60 8.41 -3.32
C GLN A 146 -2.28 9.76 -3.09
N CYS A 147 -3.13 9.81 -2.07
CA CYS A 147 -3.85 11.01 -1.67
C CYS A 147 -2.92 12.00 -0.95
N CYS A 148 -2.82 13.22 -1.49
CA CYS A 148 -1.91 14.24 -0.97
C CYS A 148 -2.55 15.63 -1.00
N CYS A 149 -2.29 16.44 0.03
CA CYS A 149 -2.68 17.86 0.01
C CYS A 149 -1.72 18.65 -0.88
N LYS A 150 -2.17 19.80 -1.39
CA LYS A 150 -1.41 20.63 -2.32
C LYS A 150 -0.04 21.03 -1.77
N GLU A 151 0.05 21.38 -0.49
CA GLU A 151 1.28 21.82 0.15
C GLU A 151 2.30 20.68 0.26
N CYS A 152 1.87 19.50 0.72
CA CYS A 152 2.75 18.34 0.82
C CYS A 152 3.22 17.88 -0.56
N ASN A 153 2.33 17.86 -1.55
CA ASN A 153 2.66 17.50 -2.92
C ASN A 153 3.70 18.49 -3.51
N LEU A 154 3.48 19.79 -3.30
CA LEU A 154 4.42 20.84 -3.72
C LEU A 154 5.78 20.74 -3.00
N MET A 155 5.81 20.36 -1.72
CA MET A 155 7.07 20.16 -0.99
C MET A 155 7.82 18.90 -1.46
N LYS A 156 7.11 17.84 -1.84
CA LYS A 156 7.69 16.60 -2.33
C LYS A 156 8.27 16.74 -3.74
N GLN A 157 7.57 17.42 -4.64
CA GLN A 157 7.98 17.58 -6.04
C GLN A 157 8.32 16.23 -6.71
N ASP A 158 9.50 16.11 -7.29
CA ASP A 158 10.02 14.91 -7.93
C ASP A 158 10.94 14.09 -7.00
N LEU A 159 10.91 14.36 -5.70
CA LEU A 159 11.66 13.54 -4.73
C LEU A 159 11.01 12.17 -4.59
N LEU A 160 11.86 11.15 -4.47
CA LEU A 160 11.42 9.86 -3.94
C LEU A 160 11.02 10.05 -2.49
N GLU A 161 10.09 9.26 -1.99
CA GLU A 161 9.60 9.40 -0.60
C GLU A 161 10.71 9.36 0.43
N ARG A 162 11.68 8.45 0.24
CA ARG A 162 12.87 8.35 1.10
C ARG A 162 13.62 9.68 1.19
N ASP A 163 13.83 10.34 0.06
CA ASP A 163 14.55 11.61 -0.02
C ASP A 163 13.73 12.75 0.57
N PHE A 164 12.42 12.75 0.34
CA PHE A 164 11.49 13.70 0.94
C PHE A 164 11.53 13.61 2.47
N TYR A 165 11.38 12.43 3.04
CA TYR A 165 11.47 12.22 4.49
C TYR A 165 12.85 12.58 5.07
N ARG A 166 13.92 12.31 4.32
CA ARG A 166 15.28 12.71 4.72
C ARG A 166 15.39 14.23 4.81
N LYS A 167 14.96 14.95 3.78
CA LYS A 167 14.93 16.42 3.75
C LYS A 167 14.09 17.01 4.88
N MET A 168 12.89 16.47 5.12
CA MET A 168 12.04 16.89 6.24
C MET A 168 12.72 16.72 7.60
N LYS A 169 13.37 15.58 7.83
CA LYS A 169 14.12 15.31 9.07
C LYS A 169 15.28 16.28 9.26
N GLU A 170 16.01 16.62 8.20
CA GLU A 170 17.11 17.58 8.26
C GLU A 170 16.62 19.00 8.62
N ILE A 171 15.54 19.45 7.97
CA ILE A 171 14.90 20.74 8.27
C ILE A 171 14.45 20.77 9.74
N LEU A 172 13.74 19.74 10.20
CA LEU A 172 13.25 19.66 11.57
C LEU A 172 14.41 19.69 12.59
N ARG A 173 15.48 18.91 12.35
CA ARG A 173 16.68 18.92 13.20
C ARG A 173 17.31 20.30 13.29
N HIS A 174 17.42 21.02 12.16
CA HIS A 174 17.96 22.38 12.17
C HIS A 174 17.08 23.31 13.02
N GLN A 175 15.76 23.30 12.81
CA GLN A 175 14.82 24.16 13.54
C GLN A 175 14.85 23.90 15.06
N VAL A 176 14.90 22.63 15.47
CA VAL A 176 15.03 22.25 16.89
C VAL A 176 16.35 22.76 17.48
N LYS A 177 17.48 22.60 16.76
CA LYS A 177 18.77 23.14 17.19
C LYS A 177 18.72 24.67 17.37
N GLN A 178 18.09 25.40 16.45
CA GLN A 178 17.95 26.85 16.55
C GLN A 178 17.09 27.26 17.76
N LYS A 179 15.98 26.57 18.01
CA LYS A 179 15.14 26.82 19.21
C LYS A 179 15.92 26.60 20.50
N ILE A 180 16.67 25.50 20.61
CA ILE A 180 17.52 25.22 21.78
C ILE A 180 18.58 26.31 21.97
N ARG A 181 19.24 26.77 20.90
CA ARG A 181 20.23 27.87 20.98
C ARG A 181 19.60 29.18 21.46
N LYS A 182 18.38 29.51 20.99
CA LYS A 182 17.63 30.68 21.46
C LYS A 182 17.28 30.59 22.96
N ILE A 183 16.79 29.43 23.40
CA ILE A 183 16.48 29.18 24.83
C ILE A 183 17.74 29.34 25.69
N LYS A 184 18.85 28.70 25.32
CA LYS A 184 20.12 28.82 26.06
C LYS A 184 20.60 30.27 26.17
N ARG A 185 20.52 31.05 25.09
CA ARG A 185 20.88 32.49 25.10
C ARG A 185 19.97 33.32 26.01
N SER A 186 18.67 33.00 26.04
CA SER A 186 17.70 33.67 26.89
C SER A 186 17.95 33.38 28.38
N VAL A 187 18.25 32.13 28.73
CA VAL A 187 18.58 31.72 30.11
C VAL A 187 19.88 32.38 30.60
N ILE A 188 20.91 32.44 29.76
CA ILE A 188 22.19 33.10 30.12
C ILE A 188 22.01 34.61 30.37
N LYS A 189 21.12 35.28 29.63
CA LYS A 189 20.82 36.71 29.83
C LYS A 189 20.08 37.05 31.12
N HIS A 190 19.46 36.06 31.78
CA HIS A 190 18.65 36.25 33.00
C HIS A 190 19.28 35.57 34.21
N ARG A 191 20.57 35.22 34.14
CA ARG A 191 21.33 34.74 35.30
C ARG A 191 21.82 35.97 36.09
N PRO A 192 21.49 36.09 37.39
CA PRO A 192 21.94 37.22 38.22
C PRO A 192 23.46 37.27 38.33
#